data_AF-A0A662QBW7-F1
#
_entry.id   AF-A0A662QBW7-F1
#
_cell.length_a   1.000
_cell.length_b   1.000
_cell.length_c   1.000
_cell.angle_alpha   90.00
_cell.angle_beta   90.00
_cell.angle_gamma   90.00
#
_symmetry.space_group_name_H-M   'P 1'
#
loop_
_entity.id
_entity.type
_entity.pdbx_description
1 polymer ?
#
loop_
_entity_poly.entity_id
_entity_poly.type
_entity_poly.pdbx_seq_one_letter_code
_entity_poly.pdbx_strand_id
1 'polypeptide(L)'
;MNLKRRLLPFLLSLGGVASDYVTTVIGLGLGFYETHPAYHPLKALLIFWGALTILTLLLPKGRLWTMSINGVALASYLGTINNTLVILGLFQGLNL
;
A
#
# COMPACT_ATOMS: atom_id res chain seq x y z
N MET A 1 6.97 -15.93 -18.35
CA MET A 1 5.92 -15.14 -17.66
C MET A 1 5.62 -13.93 -18.52
N ASN A 2 4.35 -13.71 -18.85
CA ASN A 2 3.94 -12.60 -19.72
C ASN A 2 4.20 -11.25 -19.03
N LEU A 3 4.59 -10.21 -19.79
CA LEU A 3 4.94 -8.88 -19.27
C LEU A 3 3.84 -8.31 -18.37
N LYS A 4 2.58 -8.49 -18.76
CA LYS A 4 1.41 -8.09 -17.97
C LYS A 4 1.41 -8.65 -16.55
N ARG A 5 1.78 -9.93 -16.38
CA ARG A 5 1.85 -10.56 -15.06
C ARG A 5 3.01 -10.02 -14.20
N ARG A 6 4.08 -9.51 -14.83
CA ARG A 6 5.21 -8.90 -14.10
C ARG A 6 4.89 -7.49 -13.65
N LEU A 7 4.11 -6.74 -14.42
CA LEU A 7 3.73 -5.37 -14.09
C LEU A 7 2.55 -5.29 -13.11
N LEU A 8 1.68 -6.31 -13.08
CA LEU A 8 0.51 -6.35 -12.21
C LEU A 8 0.81 -6.03 -10.73
N PRO A 9 1.83 -6.61 -10.07
CA PRO A 9 2.12 -6.32 -8.67
C PRO A 9 2.55 -4.87 -8.42
N PHE A 10 3.27 -4.26 -9.37
CA PHE A 10 3.67 -2.86 -9.29
C PHE A 10 2.47 -1.92 -9.45
N LEU A 11 1.56 -2.23 -10.37
CA LEU A 11 0.31 -1.49 -10.55
C LEU A 11 -0.62 -1.65 -9.34
N LEU A 12 -0.70 -2.85 -8.77
CA LEU A 12 -1.44 -3.10 -7.53
C LEU A 12 -0.86 -2.28 -6.37
N SER A 13 0.46 -2.28 -6.21
CA SER A 13 1.13 -1.46 -5.20
C SER A 13 0.89 0.04 -5.40
N LEU A 14 0.90 0.52 -6.65
CA LEU A 14 0.58 1.91 -6.96
C LEU A 14 -0.84 2.27 -6.56
N GLY A 15 -1.82 1.40 -6.88
CA GLY A 15 -3.21 1.57 -6.49
C GLY A 15 -3.38 1.63 -4.97
N GLY A 16 -2.72 0.74 -4.23
CA GLY A 16 -2.74 0.73 -2.77
C GLY A 16 -2.21 2.04 -2.18
N VAL A 17 -0.98 2.43 -2.55
CA VAL A 17 -0.37 3.69 -2.07
C VAL A 17 -1.19 4.92 -2.46
N ALA A 18 -1.75 4.97 -3.68
CA ALA A 18 -2.60 6.08 -4.10
C ALA A 18 -3.89 6.15 -3.26
N SER A 19 -4.54 5.01 -3.03
CA SER A 19 -5.75 4.95 -2.22
C SER A 19 -5.50 5.28 -0.74
N ASP A 20 -4.36 4.87 -0.20
CA ASP A 20 -3.92 5.20 1.15
C ASP A 20 -3.75 6.72 1.31
N TYR A 21 -3.06 7.35 0.36
CA TYR A 21 -2.91 8.80 0.35
C TYR A 21 -4.24 9.54 0.21
N VAL A 22 -5.12 9.10 -0.69
CA VAL A 22 -6.46 9.71 -0.86
C VAL A 22 -7.27 9.61 0.44
N THR A 23 -7.30 8.44 1.07
CA THR A 23 -8.00 8.25 2.33
C THR A 23 -7.38 9.06 3.48
N THR A 24 -6.05 9.22 3.49
CA THR A 24 -5.35 10.12 4.42
C THR A 24 -5.84 11.57 4.24
N VAL A 25 -5.86 12.07 3.01
CA VAL A 25 -6.32 13.45 2.72
C VAL A 25 -7.78 13.65 3.12
N ILE A 26 -8.64 12.66 2.88
CA ILE A 26 -10.03 12.69 3.34
C ILE A 26 -10.08 12.75 4.87
N GLY A 27 -9.34 11.90 5.58
CA GLY A 27 -9.28 11.89 7.04
C GLY A 27 -8.83 13.23 7.62
N LEU A 28 -7.78 13.82 7.05
CA LEU A 28 -7.32 15.17 7.42
C LEU A 28 -8.41 16.23 7.21
N GLY A 29 -9.15 16.14 6.09
CA GLY A 29 -10.30 17.01 5.81
C GLY A 29 -11.47 16.85 6.79
N LEU A 30 -11.58 15.70 7.47
CA LEU A 30 -12.57 15.43 8.51
C LEU A 30 -12.10 15.84 9.92
N GLY A 31 -10.88 16.35 10.07
CA GLY A 31 -10.32 16.80 11.35
C GLY A 31 -9.49 15.76 12.09
N PHE A 32 -9.24 14.58 11.50
CA PHE A 32 -8.30 13.60 12.05
C PHE A 32 -6.85 14.07 11.86
N TYR A 33 -5.95 13.57 12.71
CA TYR A 33 -4.51 13.88 12.63
C TYR A 33 -3.68 12.68 12.16
N GLU A 34 -2.68 12.95 11.32
CA GLU A 34 -1.74 11.95 10.84
C GLU A 34 -0.69 11.62 11.91
N THR A 35 -0.66 10.37 12.35
CA THR A 35 0.28 9.90 13.39
C THR A 35 1.74 9.96 12.94
N HIS A 36 2.00 9.86 11.63
CA HIS A 36 3.35 9.81 11.07
C HIS A 36 3.60 11.03 10.16
N PRO A 37 4.08 12.16 10.69
CA PRO A 37 4.33 13.37 9.89
C PRO A 37 5.41 13.19 8.81
N ALA A 38 6.22 12.13 8.92
CA ALA A 38 7.23 11.78 7.92
C ALA A 38 6.70 10.90 6.77
N TYR A 39 5.43 10.48 6.82
CA TYR A 39 4.79 9.70 5.78
C TYR A 39 4.75 10.48 4.47
N HIS A 40 5.18 9.84 3.38
CA HIS A 40 5.09 10.41 2.05
C HIS A 40 4.79 9.29 1.05
N PRO A 41 3.76 9.43 0.19
CA PRO A 41 3.34 8.36 -0.72
C PRO A 41 4.47 7.90 -1.66
N LEU A 42 5.32 8.82 -2.13
CA LEU A 42 6.49 8.45 -2.94
C LEU A 42 7.50 7.56 -2.20
N LYS A 43 7.70 7.76 -0.89
CA LYS A 43 8.59 6.91 -0.08
C LYS A 43 7.99 5.51 0.07
N ALA A 44 6.69 5.44 0.35
CA ALA A 44 5.97 4.17 0.42
C ALA A 44 6.05 3.40 -0.91
N LEU A 45 5.82 4.09 -2.03
CA LEU A 45 5.93 3.50 -3.36
C LEU A 45 7.34 2.97 -3.63
N LEU A 46 8.38 3.73 -3.29
CA LEU A 46 9.77 3.31 -3.45
C LEU A 46 10.08 2.05 -2.64
N ILE A 47 9.58 1.96 -1.40
CA ILE A 47 9.74 0.77 -0.55
C ILE A 47 9.05 -0.44 -1.17
N PHE A 48 7.78 -0.31 -1.57
CA PHE A 48 7.03 -1.43 -2.16
C PHE A 48 7.62 -1.87 -3.49
N TRP A 49 7.92 -0.94 -4.40
CA TRP A 49 8.52 -1.27 -5.68
C TRP A 49 9.93 -1.83 -5.54
N GLY A 50 10.72 -1.33 -4.58
CA GLY A 50 12.02 -1.91 -4.23
C GLY A 50 11.89 -3.35 -3.75
N ALA A 51 11.01 -3.61 -2.78
CA ALA A 51 10.74 -4.95 -2.28
C ALA A 51 10.25 -5.90 -3.38
N LEU A 52 9.28 -5.47 -4.20
CA LEU A 52 8.76 -6.23 -5.33
C LEU A 52 9.85 -6.54 -6.36
N THR A 53 10.74 -5.59 -6.64
CA THR A 53 11.88 -5.79 -7.55
C THR A 53 12.84 -6.84 -6.99
N ILE A 54 13.22 -6.74 -5.71
CA ILE A 54 14.10 -7.70 -5.04
C ILE A 54 13.48 -9.10 -5.05
N LEU A 55 12.22 -9.22 -4.65
CA LEU A 55 11.46 -10.49 -4.67
C LEU A 55 11.34 -11.06 -6.10
N THR A 56 11.18 -10.19 -7.10
CA THR A 56 11.10 -10.62 -8.51
C THR A 56 12.43 -11.17 -9.02
N LEU A 57 13.55 -10.61 -8.57
CA LEU A 57 14.90 -11.00 -9.00
C LEU A 57 15.44 -12.21 -8.24
N LEU A 58 15.18 -12.33 -6.94
CA LEU A 58 15.85 -13.30 -6.07
C LEU A 58 15.11 -14.63 -5.90
N LEU A 59 13.78 -14.65 -5.98
CA LEU A 59 13.03 -15.86 -5.67
C LEU A 59 12.85 -16.79 -6.88
N PRO A 60 12.89 -18.12 -6.67
CA PRO A 60 12.65 -19.10 -7.72
C PRO A 60 11.19 -19.01 -8.21
N LYS A 61 11.02 -18.94 -9.52
CA LYS A 61 9.72 -18.76 -10.16
C LYS A 61 8.83 -19.97 -9.91
N GLY A 62 7.75 -19.76 -9.16
CA GLY A 62 6.79 -20.80 -8.81
C GLY A 62 5.48 -20.24 -8.26
N ARG A 63 4.63 -21.12 -7.74
CA ARG A 63 3.33 -20.75 -7.15
C ARG A 63 3.51 -19.86 -5.91
N LEU A 64 4.42 -20.27 -5.00
CA LEU A 64 4.74 -19.51 -3.78
C LEU A 64 5.29 -18.11 -4.11
N TRP A 65 6.16 -18.01 -5.10
CA TRP A 65 6.69 -16.73 -5.58
C TRP A 65 5.59 -15.74 -6.01
N THR A 66 4.64 -16.22 -6.81
CA THR A 66 3.53 -15.39 -7.28
C THR A 66 2.64 -14.94 -6.12
N MET A 67 2.42 -15.82 -5.14
CA MET A 67 1.66 -15.49 -3.93
C MET A 67 2.39 -14.47 -3.07
N SER A 68 3.69 -14.62 -2.84
CA SER A 68 4.49 -13.67 -2.05
C SER A 68 4.50 -12.29 -2.68
N ILE A 69 4.74 -12.19 -3.98
CA ILE A 69 4.76 -10.90 -4.70
C ILE A 69 3.41 -10.22 -4.66
N ASN A 70 2.32 -10.96 -4.93
CA ASN A 70 0.97 -10.38 -4.85
C ASN A 70 0.60 -10.00 -3.42
N GLY A 71 1.01 -10.80 -2.42
CA GLY A 71 0.79 -10.50 -1.01
C GLY A 71 1.49 -9.22 -0.58
N VAL A 72 2.75 -9.03 -0.97
CA VAL A 72 3.51 -7.79 -0.71
C VAL A 72 2.85 -6.60 -1.44
N ALA A 73 2.42 -6.78 -2.68
CA ALA A 73 1.72 -5.72 -3.40
C ALA A 73 0.40 -5.34 -2.70
N LEU A 74 -0.39 -6.32 -2.25
CA LEU A 74 -1.65 -6.09 -1.54
C LEU A 74 -1.46 -5.46 -0.16
N ALA A 75 -0.33 -5.71 0.51
CA ALA A 75 -0.02 -5.07 1.78
C ALA A 75 0.02 -3.53 1.71
N SER A 76 0.22 -2.96 0.52
CA SER A 76 0.10 -1.50 0.30
C SER A 76 -1.30 -0.93 0.55
N TYR A 77 -2.33 -1.77 0.57
CA TYR A 77 -3.70 -1.36 0.89
C TYR A 77 -3.99 -1.33 2.41
N LEU A 78 -3.07 -1.78 3.26
CA LEU A 78 -3.31 -1.80 4.71
C LEU A 78 -3.55 -0.39 5.26
N GLY A 79 -2.84 0.62 4.76
CA GLY A 79 -3.07 2.02 5.11
C GLY A 79 -4.47 2.50 4.69
N THR A 80 -4.88 2.20 3.45
CA THR A 80 -6.23 2.48 2.96
C THR A 80 -7.31 1.85 3.84
N ILE A 81 -7.14 0.58 4.21
CA ILE A 81 -8.09 -0.13 5.07
C ILE A 81 -8.14 0.56 6.44
N ASN A 82 -6.98 0.84 7.05
CA ASN A 82 -6.90 1.52 8.33
C ASN A 82 -7.62 2.88 8.31
N ASN A 83 -7.30 3.72 7.34
CA ASN A 83 -7.90 5.05 7.20
C ASN A 83 -9.41 4.96 6.95
N THR A 84 -9.84 4.00 6.14
CA THR A 84 -11.27 3.78 5.89
C THR A 84 -12.01 3.37 7.17
N LEU A 85 -11.43 2.48 7.99
CA LEU A 85 -12.02 2.07 9.26
C LEU A 85 -12.13 3.24 10.24
N VAL A 86 -11.14 4.13 10.26
CA VAL A 86 -11.18 5.36 11.07
C VAL A 86 -12.26 6.33 10.56
N ILE A 87 -12.32 6.57 9.24
CA ILE A 87 -13.32 7.45 8.60
C ILE A 87 -14.75 6.94 8.85
N LEU A 88 -14.96 5.62 8.82
CA LEU A 88 -16.26 4.99 9.09
C LEU A 88 -16.61 4.95 10.59
N GLY A 89 -15.72 5.42 11.47
CA GLY A 89 -15.92 5.40 12.92
C GLY A 89 -15.84 4.00 13.56
N LEU A 90 -15.32 3.01 12.83
CA LEU A 90 -15.12 1.65 13.35
C LEU A 90 -13.89 1.58 14.26
N PHE A 91 -12.88 2.41 14.00
CA PHE A 91 -11.73 2.62 14.88
C PHE A 91 -11.65 4.06 15.36
N GLN A 92 -11.15 4.26 16.57
CA GLN A 92 -10.86 5.59 17.10
C GLN A 92 -9.65 6.17 16.37
N GLY A 93 -9.89 7.20 15.56
CA GLY A 93 -8.84 8.08 15.09
C GLY A 93 -8.36 9.03 16.19
N LEU A 94 -7.21 9.65 15.98
CA LEU A 94 -6.76 10.76 16.83
C LEU A 94 -7.48 12.03 16.37
N ASN A 95 -8.35 12.53 17.25
CA ASN A 95 -9.06 13.80 17.11
C ASN A 95 -8.52 14.81 18.13
N LEU A 96 -8.61 16.11 17.79
CA LEU A 96 -8.39 17.21 18.74
C LEU A 96 -9.46 17.23 19.84
#